data_AF-A0A537FSY6-F1
#
_entry.id   AF-A0A537FSY6-F1
#
_cell.length_a   1.000
_cell.length_b   1.000
_cell.length_c   1.000
_cell.angle_alpha   90.00
_cell.angle_beta   90.00
_cell.angle_gamma   90.00
#
_symmetry.space_group_name_H-M   'P 1'
#
loop_
_entity.id
_entity.type
_entity.pdbx_description
1 polymer ?
#
loop_
_entity_poly.entity_id
_entity_poly.type
_entity_poly.pdbx_seq_one_letter_code
_entity_poly.pdbx_strand_id
1 'polypeptide(L)'
;YPIVIITSQGARSVNRVLLWSAQNMGASRVEILRRIVVPATAPFIFAGFRVALPVAMIVVVITEMISSADGLGYQVIYALSSLKTDRMLALVVVIALLGWLLDRALVALRDRLVYWEKLETYYV
;
A
#
# COMPACT_ATOMS: atom_id res chain seq x y z
N TYR A 1 4.79 8.50 4.72
CA TYR A 1 5.37 8.06 6.01
C TYR A 1 4.95 6.64 6.46
N PRO A 2 3.69 6.16 6.35
CA PRO A 2 3.28 4.92 7.05
C PRO A 2 3.98 3.66 6.52
N ILE A 3 4.31 3.64 5.22
CA ILE A 3 5.06 2.55 4.59
C ILE A 3 6.40 2.30 5.29
N VAL A 4 7.18 3.36 5.52
CA VAL A 4 8.52 3.25 6.13
C VAL A 4 8.43 2.75 7.56
N ILE A 5 7.49 3.29 8.34
CA ILE A 5 7.32 2.93 9.76
C ILE A 5 6.94 1.44 9.89
N ILE A 6 5.90 1.01 9.17
CA ILE A 6 5.39 -0.37 9.27
C ILE A 6 6.43 -1.37 8.74
N THR A 7 7.12 -1.04 7.65
CA THR A 7 8.21 -1.86 7.12
C THR A 7 9.36 -1.99 8.12
N SER A 8 9.74 -0.89 8.78
CA SER A 8 10.80 -0.91 9.79
C SER A 8 10.44 -1.74 11.02
N GLN A 9 9.15 -1.77 11.40
CA GLN A 9 8.65 -2.64 12.46
C GLN A 9 8.72 -4.11 12.04
N GLY A 10 8.28 -4.43 10.82
CA GLY A 10 8.41 -5.78 10.25
C GLY A 10 9.86 -6.26 10.22
N ALA A 11 10.82 -5.38 9.90
CA ALA A 11 12.24 -5.74 9.88
C ALA A 11 12.77 -6.09 11.28
N ARG A 12 12.22 -5.46 12.32
CA ARG A 12 12.58 -5.71 13.71
C ARG A 12 11.88 -6.92 14.31
N SER A 13 10.75 -7.35 13.75
CA SER A 13 10.00 -8.54 14.21
C SER A 13 10.55 -9.86 13.64
N VAL A 14 11.54 -9.81 12.74
CA VAL A 14 12.20 -11.02 12.21
C VAL A 14 12.82 -11.83 13.36
N ASN A 15 12.57 -13.15 13.36
CA ASN A 15 13.07 -14.04 14.41
C ASN A 15 14.60 -14.01 14.49
N ARG A 16 15.12 -13.65 15.67
CA ARG A 16 16.56 -13.58 15.96
C ARG A 16 17.27 -14.92 15.79
N VAL A 17 16.59 -16.03 16.06
CA VAL A 17 17.14 -17.39 15.88
C VAL A 17 17.46 -17.66 14.41
N LEU A 18 16.59 -17.21 13.50
CA LEU A 18 16.80 -17.38 12.05
C LEU A 18 18.00 -16.54 11.57
N LEU A 19 18.16 -15.33 12.12
CA LEU A 19 19.30 -14.45 11.86
C LEU A 19 20.63 -15.06 12.38
N TRP A 20 20.64 -15.57 13.61
CA TRP A 20 21.83 -16.20 14.19
C TRP A 20 22.21 -17.49 13.47
N SER A 21 21.23 -18.31 13.08
CA SER A 21 21.47 -19.52 12.30
C SER A 21 22.12 -19.19 10.95
N ALA A 22 21.59 -18.20 10.22
CA ALA A 22 22.18 -17.77 8.95
C ALA A 22 23.61 -17.22 9.12
N GLN A 23 23.88 -16.46 10.19
CA GLN A 23 25.23 -15.98 10.50
C GLN A 23 26.21 -17.12 10.81
N ASN A 24 25.78 -18.13 11.58
CA ASN A 24 26.59 -19.32 11.89
C ASN A 24 26.89 -20.17 10.63
N MET A 25 26.01 -20.12 9.62
CA MET A 25 26.22 -20.77 8.32
C MET A 25 27.11 -19.95 7.36
N GLY A 26 27.66 -18.81 7.81
CA GLY A 26 28.53 -17.96 7.01
C GLY A 26 27.82 -17.03 6.03
N ALA A 27 26.50 -16.83 6.17
CA ALA A 27 25.75 -15.93 5.29
C ALA A 27 26.22 -14.48 5.43
N SER A 28 26.46 -13.82 4.30
CA SER A 28 26.81 -12.40 4.26
C SER A 28 25.62 -11.51 4.64
N ARG A 29 25.88 -10.26 5.05
CA ARG A 29 24.82 -9.28 5.39
C ARG A 29 23.82 -9.05 4.24
N VAL A 30 24.29 -9.12 2.99
CA VAL A 30 23.45 -8.94 1.80
C VAL A 30 22.55 -10.16 1.59
N GLU A 31 23.06 -11.37 1.83
CA GLU A 31 22.26 -12.59 1.75
C GLU A 31 21.19 -12.64 2.83
N ILE A 32 21.54 -12.27 4.07
CA ILE A 32 20.57 -12.16 5.17
C ILE A 32 19.47 -11.15 4.82
N LEU A 33 19.84 -9.98 4.29
CA LEU A 33 18.86 -8.98 3.88
C LEU A 33 17.92 -9.52 2.81
N ARG A 34 18.44 -10.07 1.71
CA ARG A 34 17.64 -10.49 0.55
C ARG A 34 16.84 -11.77 0.79
N ARG A 35 17.41 -12.75 1.50
CA ARG A 35 16.80 -14.08 1.66
C ARG A 35 15.96 -14.23 2.93
N ILE A 36 16.15 -13.37 3.92
CA ILE A 36 15.46 -13.47 5.21
C ILE A 36 14.63 -12.21 5.47
N VAL A 37 15.27 -11.05 5.53
CA VAL A 37 14.58 -9.82 5.96
C VAL A 37 13.57 -9.33 4.93
N VAL A 38 13.93 -9.24 3.65
CA VAL A 38 13.02 -8.81 2.57
C VAL A 38 11.76 -9.70 2.47
N PRO A 39 11.86 -11.03 2.38
CA PRO A 39 10.66 -11.87 2.33
C PRO A 39 9.84 -11.81 3.62
N ALA A 40 10.48 -11.75 4.79
CA ALA A 40 9.77 -11.62 6.07
C ALA A 40 9.06 -10.27 6.25
N THR A 41 9.56 -9.21 5.62
CA THR A 41 8.96 -7.86 5.69
C THR A 41 7.98 -7.54 4.57
N ALA A 42 7.93 -8.36 3.51
CA ALA A 42 6.97 -8.20 2.43
C ALA A 42 5.51 -7.98 2.89
N PRO A 43 4.93 -8.78 3.81
CA PRO A 43 3.58 -8.52 4.31
C PRO A 43 3.42 -7.17 5.01
N PHE A 44 4.42 -6.76 5.79
CA PHE A 44 4.44 -5.45 6.46
C PHE A 44 4.49 -4.29 5.46
N ILE A 45 5.23 -4.44 4.35
CA ILE A 45 5.24 -3.44 3.27
C ILE A 45 3.83 -3.26 2.70
N PHE A 46 3.14 -4.36 2.38
CA PHE A 46 1.76 -4.31 1.88
C PHE A 46 0.76 -3.74 2.89
N ALA A 47 0.92 -4.05 4.18
CA ALA A 47 0.14 -3.42 5.25
C ALA A 47 0.39 -1.90 5.29
N GLY A 48 1.64 -1.48 5.11
CA GLY A 48 2.01 -0.08 4.98
C GLY A 48 1.34 0.62 3.80
N PHE A 49 1.30 -0.02 2.64
CA PHE A 49 0.58 0.51 1.48
C PHE A 49 -0.93 0.61 1.70
N ARG A 50 -1.55 -0.37 2.37
CA ARG A 50 -2.99 -0.35 2.67
C ARG A 50 -3.39 0.88 3.49
N VAL A 51 -2.51 1.35 4.37
CA VAL A 51 -2.71 2.59 5.14
C VAL A 51 -2.36 3.83 4.31
N ALA A 52 -1.32 3.76 3.48
CA ALA A 52 -0.84 4.90 2.69
C ALA A 52 -1.76 5.28 1.53
N LEU A 53 -2.37 4.29 0.87
CA LEU A 53 -3.06 4.45 -0.40
C LEU A 53 -4.30 5.35 -0.30
N PRO A 54 -5.18 5.21 0.71
CA PRO A 54 -6.30 6.13 0.89
C PRO A 54 -5.85 7.58 1.12
N VAL A 55 -4.78 7.78 1.92
CA VAL A 55 -4.22 9.11 2.20
C VAL A 55 -3.63 9.73 0.92
N ALA A 56 -2.88 8.94 0.15
CA ALA A 56 -2.32 9.40 -1.12
C ALA A 56 -3.42 9.78 -2.11
N MET A 57 -4.49 9.00 -2.20
CA MET A 57 -5.63 9.30 -3.06
C MET A 57 -6.28 10.63 -2.69
N ILE A 58 -6.52 10.88 -1.40
CA ILE A 58 -7.09 12.14 -0.92
C ILE A 58 -6.18 13.32 -1.30
N VAL A 59 -4.87 13.20 -1.06
CA VAL A 59 -3.91 14.26 -1.38
C VAL A 59 -3.86 14.55 -2.88
N VAL A 60 -3.86 13.52 -3.73
CA VAL A 60 -3.88 13.68 -5.19
C VAL A 60 -5.15 14.38 -5.65
N VAL A 61 -6.31 13.93 -5.19
CA VAL A 61 -7.60 14.54 -5.57
C VAL A 61 -7.68 16.00 -5.14
N ILE A 62 -7.26 16.32 -3.91
CA ILE A 62 -7.21 17.71 -3.42
C ILE A 62 -6.22 18.54 -4.24
N THR A 63 -5.10 17.96 -4.66
CA THR A 63 -4.11 18.64 -5.49
C THR A 63 -4.66 18.93 -6.89
N GLU A 64 -5.37 17.97 -7.51
CA GLU A 64 -6.05 18.18 -8.80
C GLU A 64 -7.14 19.25 -8.69
N MET A 65 -7.83 19.32 -7.55
CA MET A 65 -8.86 20.33 -7.27
C MET A 65 -8.31 21.76 -7.24
N ILE A 66 -7.10 21.96 -6.72
CA ILE A 66 -6.55 23.30 -6.48
C ILE A 66 -5.55 23.72 -7.56
N SER A 67 -4.71 22.80 -8.01
CA SER A 67 -3.52 23.11 -8.81
C SER A 67 -3.68 22.84 -10.30
N SER A 68 -4.65 22.03 -10.71
CA SER A 68 -4.75 21.58 -12.09
C SER A 68 -5.95 22.19 -12.81
N ALA A 69 -5.75 22.58 -14.07
CA ALA A 69 -6.82 23.01 -14.98
C ALA A 69 -7.50 21.81 -15.69
N ASP A 70 -7.07 20.59 -15.36
CA ASP A 70 -7.59 19.33 -15.89
C ASP A 70 -7.45 18.24 -14.81
N GLY A 71 -8.28 17.19 -14.88
CA GLY A 71 -8.32 16.10 -13.90
C GLY A 71 -9.69 15.88 -13.28
N LEU A 72 -9.85 14.72 -12.62
CA LEU A 72 -11.14 14.34 -12.02
C LEU A 72 -11.48 15.23 -10.82
N GLY A 73 -10.49 15.58 -9.99
CA GLY A 73 -10.69 16.53 -8.89
C GLY A 73 -11.14 17.91 -9.37
N TYR A 74 -10.50 18.43 -10.43
CA TYR A 74 -10.90 19.69 -11.06
C TYR A 74 -12.34 19.65 -11.57
N GLN A 75 -12.72 18.58 -12.30
CA GLN A 75 -14.08 18.47 -12.84
C GLN A 75 -15.16 18.40 -11.76
N VAL A 76 -14.85 17.86 -10.57
CA VAL A 76 -15.77 17.86 -9.43
C VAL A 76 -16.06 19.30 -8.98
N ILE A 77 -15.02 20.12 -8.79
CA ILE A 77 -15.19 21.54 -8.42
C ILE A 77 -15.90 22.30 -9.54
N TYR A 78 -15.53 22.08 -10.79
CA TYR A 78 -16.16 22.75 -11.92
C TYR A 78 -17.66 22.43 -12.02
N ALA A 79 -18.05 21.16 -11.85
CA ALA A 79 -19.45 20.75 -11.84
C ALA A 79 -20.21 21.33 -10.65
N LEU A 80 -19.57 21.40 -9.48
CA LEU A 80 -20.12 22.05 -8.28
C LEU A 80 -20.37 23.54 -8.52
N SER A 81 -19.41 24.28 -9.06
CA SER A 81 -19.55 25.71 -9.40
C SER A 81 -20.60 25.96 -10.50
N SER A 82 -20.83 24.98 -11.37
CA SER A 82 -21.85 25.03 -12.43
C SER A 82 -23.24 24.60 -11.93
N LEU A 83 -23.40 24.28 -10.65
CA LEU A 83 -24.63 23.74 -10.05
C LEU A 83 -25.13 22.45 -10.74
N LYS A 84 -24.23 21.71 -11.40
CA LYS A 84 -24.51 20.42 -12.04
C LYS A 84 -24.24 19.28 -11.05
N THR A 85 -25.10 19.18 -10.04
CA THR A 85 -24.96 18.22 -8.94
C THR A 85 -25.03 16.77 -9.44
N ASP A 86 -25.80 16.50 -10.49
CA ASP A 86 -25.86 15.22 -11.20
C ASP A 86 -24.48 14.77 -11.70
N ARG A 87 -23.77 15.66 -12.40
CA ARG A 87 -22.43 15.39 -12.93
C ARG A 87 -21.39 15.32 -11.82
N MET A 88 -21.49 16.18 -10.81
CA MET A 88 -20.62 16.15 -9.64
C MET A 88 -20.69 14.80 -8.92
N LEU A 89 -21.90 14.28 -8.66
CA LEU A 89 -22.09 12.99 -8.01
C LEU A 89 -21.55 11.84 -8.87
N ALA A 90 -21.77 11.88 -10.19
CA ALA A 90 -21.19 10.88 -11.10
C ALA A 90 -19.66 10.84 -11.02
N LEU A 91 -18.99 12.01 -10.96
CA LEU A 91 -17.54 12.10 -10.82
C LEU A 91 -17.04 11.58 -9.47
N VAL A 92 -17.75 11.90 -8.38
CA VAL A 92 -17.42 11.37 -7.04
C VAL A 92 -17.50 9.84 -7.01
N VAL A 93 -18.52 9.25 -7.66
CA VAL A 93 -18.63 7.80 -7.79
C VAL A 93 -17.47 7.22 -8.60
N VAL A 94 -17.05 7.86 -9.69
CA VAL A 94 -15.89 7.43 -10.48
C VAL A 94 -14.61 7.44 -9.63
N ILE A 95 -14.37 8.50 -8.85
CA ILE A 95 -13.21 8.61 -7.94
C ILE A 95 -13.26 7.49 -6.88
N ALA A 96 -14.43 7.22 -6.30
CA ALA A 96 -14.61 6.15 -5.33
C ALA A 96 -14.33 4.77 -5.95
N LEU A 97 -14.80 4.52 -7.17
CA LEU A 97 -14.52 3.28 -7.91
C LEU A 97 -13.03 3.13 -8.22
N LEU A 98 -12.33 4.20 -8.59
CA LEU A 98 -10.88 4.18 -8.80
C LEU A 98 -10.14 3.83 -7.51
N GLY A 99 -10.51 4.45 -6.39
CA GLY A 99 -9.94 4.12 -5.08
C GLY A 99 -10.15 2.65 -4.72
N TRP A 100 -11.36 2.13 -4.93
CA TRP A 100 -11.68 0.72 -4.70
C TRP A 100 -10.91 -0.23 -5.63
N LEU A 101 -10.77 0.12 -6.91
CA LEU A 101 -9.98 -0.66 -7.87
C LEU A 101 -8.50 -0.71 -7.48
N LEU A 102 -7.93 0.41 -7.03
CA LEU A 102 -6.55 0.47 -6.56
C LEU A 102 -6.34 -0.40 -5.30
N ASP A 103 -7.26 -0.34 -4.34
CA ASP A 103 -7.23 -1.22 -3.16
C ASP A 103 -7.28 -2.71 -3.57
N ARG A 104 -8.18 -3.07 -4.49
CA ARG A 104 -8.28 -4.45 -4.98
C ARG A 104 -7.06 -4.91 -5.76
N ALA A 105 -6.49 -4.05 -6.60
CA ALA A 105 -5.24 -4.33 -7.30
C ALA A 105 -4.10 -4.58 -6.30
N LEU A 106 -4.05 -3.80 -5.21
CA LEU A 106 -3.06 -3.97 -4.17
C LEU A 106 -3.20 -5.30 -3.42
N VAL A 107 -4.44 -5.67 -3.06
CA VAL A 107 -4.72 -6.97 -2.43
C VAL A 107 -4.38 -8.13 -3.36
N ALA A 108 -4.72 -8.03 -4.65
CA ALA A 108 -4.38 -9.06 -5.64
C ALA A 108 -2.86 -9.22 -5.81
N LEU A 109 -2.12 -8.10 -5.81
CA LEU A 109 -0.66 -8.09 -5.89
C LEU A 109 -0.03 -8.71 -4.63
N ARG A 110 -0.55 -8.37 -3.44
CA ARG A 110 -0.14 -8.98 -2.17
C ARG A 110 -0.34 -10.49 -2.20
N ASP A 111 -1.52 -10.95 -2.60
CA ASP A 111 -1.85 -12.38 -2.59
C ASP A 111 -1.01 -13.20 -3.58
N ARG A 112 -0.50 -12.58 -4.66
CA ARG A 112 0.46 -13.22 -5.56
C ARG A 112 1.89 -13.25 -5.00
N LEU A 113 2.34 -12.20 -4.32
CA LEU A 113 3.73 -12.06 -3.85
C LEU A 113 3.97 -12.65 -2.45
N VAL A 114 2.94 -12.65 -1.60
CA VAL A 114 3.00 -13.11 -0.20
C VAL A 114 2.06 -14.29 -0.01
N TYR A 115 2.26 -15.35 -0.80
CA TYR A 115 1.44 -16.55 -0.66
C TYR A 115 1.84 -17.41 0.56
N TRP A 116 3.09 -17.28 1.02
CA TRP A 116 3.68 -18.14 2.05
C TRP A 116 3.15 -17.89 3.47
N GLU A 117 2.65 -16.69 3.78
CA GLU A 117 2.13 -16.33 5.11
C GLU A 117 0.81 -17.07 5.43
N LYS A 118 0.05 -17.47 4.40
CA LYS A 118 -1.22 -18.21 4.60
C LYS A 118 -1.04 -19.60 5.24
N LEU A 119 0.19 -20.12 5.34
CA LEU A 119 0.47 -21.45 5.87
C LEU A 119 0.63 -21.50 7.40
N GLU A 120 0.95 -20.38 8.07
CA GLU A 120 1.21 -20.38 9.53
C GLU A 120 -0.08 -20.26 10.38
N THR A 121 -1.16 -19.67 9.86
CA THR A 121 -2.42 -19.52 10.61
C THR A 121 -3.18 -20.85 10.78
N TYR A 122 -2.79 -21.92 10.08
CA TYR A 122 -3.45 -23.23 10.18
C TYR A 122 -2.94 -24.12 11.33
N TYR A 123 -1.92 -23.66 12.07
CA TYR A 123 -1.31 -24.40 13.20
C TYR A 123 -1.50 -23.71 14.57
N VAL A 124 -2.49 -22.82 14.70
CA VAL A 124 -2.92 -22.22 15.98
C VAL A 124 -4.38 -22.54 16.24
#